data_AF-A0A6N9L5B1-F1
#
_entry.id   AF-A0A6N9L5B1-F1
#
_cell.length_a   1.000
_cell.length_b   1.000
_cell.length_c   1.000
_cell.angle_alpha   90.00
_cell.angle_beta   90.00
_cell.angle_gamma   90.00
#
_symmetry.space_group_name_H-M   'P 1'
#
loop_
_entity.id
_entity.type
_entity.pdbx_description
1 polymer ?
#
loop_
_entity_poly.entity_id
_entity_poly.type
_entity_poly.pdbx_seq_one_letter_code
_entity_poly.pdbx_strand_id
1 'polypeptide(L)' 'MNFTQIKMIICDMDGTLLDNQKNLPPYFNQIYKELYDRNIIFAISSGRQMGEVRKYFKGNKTIYLMAENGGYI' A
#
# COMPACT_ATOMS: atom_id res chain seq x y z
N MET A 1 -17.45 5.93 -14.21
CA MET A 1 -17.14 6.57 -12.92
C MET A 1 -16.07 7.62 -13.14
N ASN A 2 -16.16 8.77 -12.46
CA ASN A 2 -15.14 9.81 -12.52
C ASN A 2 -14.19 9.65 -11.32
N PHE A 3 -12.92 9.39 -11.57
CA PHE A 3 -11.91 9.16 -10.53
C PHE A 3 -11.01 10.37 -10.27
N THR A 4 -11.25 11.52 -10.92
CA THR A 4 -10.38 12.71 -10.81
C THR A 4 -10.39 13.34 -9.41
N GLN A 5 -11.34 12.98 -8.55
CA GLN A 5 -11.44 13.47 -7.18
C GLN A 5 -10.78 12.55 -6.14
N ILE A 6 -10.30 11.36 -6.51
CA ILE A 6 -9.62 10.48 -5.56
C ILE A 6 -8.35 11.16 -5.05
N LYS A 7 -8.22 11.24 -3.72
CA LYS A 7 -7.04 11.80 -3.04
C LYS A 7 -6.23 10.75 -2.29
N MET A 8 -6.83 9.60 -1.98
CA MET A 8 -6.19 8.54 -1.21
C MET A 8 -6.75 7.18 -1.62
N ILE A 9 -5.86 6.19 -1.61
CA ILE A 9 -6.15 4.78 -1.82
C ILE A 9 -5.53 4.04 -0.64
N ILE A 10 -6.35 3.29 0.10
CA ILE A 10 -5.92 2.42 1.18
C ILE A 10 -6.15 0.99 0.72
N CYS A 11 -5.11 0.17 0.75
CA CYS A 11 -5.13 -1.19 0.23
C CYS A 11 -4.78 -2.21 1.32
N ASP A 12 -5.54 -3.29 1.39
CA ASP A 12 -5.14 -4.47 2.16
C ASP A 12 -4.01 -5.25 1.44
N MET A 13 -3.32 -6.11 2.18
CA MET A 13 -2.22 -6.93 1.67
C MET A 13 -2.69 -8.32 1.24
N ASP A 14 -3.12 -9.16 2.17
CA ASP A 14 -3.29 -10.60 1.94
C ASP A 14 -4.57 -10.92 1.18
N GLY A 15 -4.44 -11.42 -0.05
CA GLY A 15 -5.61 -11.67 -0.91
C GLY A 15 -6.12 -10.40 -1.61
N THR A 16 -5.40 -9.28 -1.46
CA THR A 16 -5.71 -7.99 -2.09
C THR A 16 -4.52 -7.50 -2.91
N LEU A 17 -3.50 -6.91 -2.27
CA LEU A 17 -2.30 -6.42 -2.96
C LEU A 17 -1.32 -7.56 -3.30
N LEU A 18 -1.17 -8.52 -2.39
CA LEU A 18 -0.23 -9.62 -2.54
C LEU A 18 -0.88 -10.79 -3.27
N ASP A 19 -0.11 -11.42 -4.14
CA ASP A 19 -0.52 -12.69 -4.75
C ASP A 19 -0.52 -13.84 -3.72
N ASN A 20 -0.93 -15.04 -4.18
CA ASN A 20 -0.96 -16.24 -3.33
C ASN A 20 0.42 -16.66 -2.79
N GLN A 21 1.50 -16.22 -3.45
CA GLN A 21 2.89 -16.46 -3.05
C GLN A 21 3.45 -15.33 -2.17
N LYS A 22 2.59 -14.38 -1.77
CA LYS A 22 2.91 -13.22 -0.93
C LYS A 22 3.86 -12.22 -1.58
N ASN A 23 3.88 -12.15 -2.91
CA ASN A 23 4.66 -11.19 -3.68
C ASN A 23 3.84 -9.95 -4.02
N LEU A 24 4.52 -8.80 -4.13
CA LEU A 24 3.95 -7.61 -4.77
C LEU A 24 3.76 -7.86 -6.27
N PRO A 25 2.77 -7.21 -6.91
CA PRO A 25 2.62 -7.32 -8.35
C PRO A 25 3.83 -6.69 -9.05
N PRO A 26 4.26 -7.23 -10.20
CA PRO A 26 5.49 -6.79 -10.88
C PRO A 26 5.48 -5.31 -11.25
N TYR A 27 4.30 -4.72 -11.47
CA TYR A 27 4.13 -3.31 -11.83
C TYR A 27 3.86 -2.40 -10.62
N PHE A 28 3.96 -2.90 -9.38
CA PHE A 28 3.64 -2.13 -8.18
C PHE A 28 4.35 -0.77 -8.13
N ASN A 29 5.67 -0.76 -8.31
CA ASN A 29 6.47 0.47 -8.22
C ASN A 29 6.10 1.49 -9.29
N GLN A 30 5.80 1.03 -10.51
CA GLN A 30 5.37 1.91 -11.60
C GLN A 30 4.02 2.56 -11.28
N ILE A 31 3.03 1.77 -10.85
CA ILE A 31 1.71 2.30 -10.49
C ILE A 31 1.78 3.20 -9.25
N TYR A 32 2.55 2.81 -8.23
CA TYR A 32 2.78 3.65 -7.06
C TYR A 32 3.37 5.02 -7.44
N LYS A 33 4.34 5.04 -8.36
CA LYS A 33 4.90 6.29 -8.87
C LYS A 33 3.84 7.16 -9.55
N GLU A 34 2.99 6.59 -10.39
CA GLU A 34 1.90 7.31 -11.04
C GLU A 34 0.90 7.89 -10.02
N LEU A 35 0.57 7.15 -8.97
CA LEU A 35 -0.28 7.66 -7.89
C LEU A 35 0.38 8.85 -7.17
N TYR A 36 1.66 8.70 -6.83
CA TYR A 36 2.45 9.75 -6.18
C TYR A 36 2.52 11.02 -7.03
N ASP A 37 2.87 10.90 -8.32
CA ASP A 37 2.96 12.03 -9.26
C ASP A 37 1.62 12.77 -9.44
N ARG A 38 0.50 12.05 -9.28
CA ARG A 38 -0.87 12.60 -9.34
C ARG A 38 -1.34 13.19 -8.00
N ASN A 39 -0.49 13.23 -6.98
CA ASN A 39 -0.83 13.62 -5.61
C ASN A 39 -1.96 12.76 -5.02
N ILE A 40 -1.95 11.47 -5.31
CA ILE A 40 -2.83 10.47 -4.69
C ILE A 40 -2.03 9.73 -3.64
N ILE A 41 -2.46 9.82 -2.38
CA ILE A 41 -1.84 9.12 -1.26
C ILE A 41 -2.11 7.62 -1.40
N PHE A 42 -1.07 6.81 -1.35
CA PHE A 42 -1.22 5.35 -1.24
C PHE A 42 -0.82 4.89 0.16
N ALA A 43 -1.68 4.08 0.78
CA ALA A 43 -1.46 3.54 2.12
C ALA A 43 -1.81 2.06 2.17
N ILE A 44 -1.18 1.36 3.11
CA ILE A 44 -1.44 -0.04 3.41
C ILE A 44 -2.23 -0.13 4.72
N SER A 45 -3.27 -0.96 4.73
CA SER A 45 -3.98 -1.37 5.94
C SER A 45 -3.98 -2.88 6.03
N SER A 46 -3.19 -3.46 6.93
CA SER A 46 -3.02 -4.90 7.05
C SER A 46 -3.27 -5.38 8.47
N GLY A 47 -3.76 -6.61 8.61
CA GLY A 47 -3.76 -7.35 9.87
C GLY A 47 -2.37 -7.80 10.32
N ARG A 48 -1.35 -7.71 9.45
CA ARG A 48 0.03 -8.07 9.79
C ARG A 48 0.62 -7.11 10.82
N GLN A 49 1.59 -7.60 11.59
CA GLN A 49 2.40 -6.78 12.48
C GLN A 49 3.27 -5.79 11.67
N MET A 50 3.55 -4.62 12.25
CA MET A 50 4.28 -3.53 11.58
C MET A 50 5.64 -3.97 11.02
N GLY A 51 6.36 -4.85 11.72
CA GLY A 51 7.63 -5.40 11.25
C GLY A 51 7.52 -6.15 9.92
N GLU A 52 6.44 -6.93 9.74
CA GLU A 52 6.20 -7.69 8.50
C GLU A 52 5.80 -6.77 7.35
N VAL A 53 4.95 -5.77 7.62
CA VAL A 53 4.55 -4.79 6.60
C VAL A 53 5.77 -3.99 6.10
N ARG A 54 6.65 -3.54 7.02
CA ARG A 54 7.86 -2.77 6.68
C ARG A 54 8.83 -3.49 5.75
N LYS A 55 8.86 -4.83 5.75
CA LYS A 55 9.76 -5.61 4.87
C LYS A 55 9.46 -5.36 3.39
N TYR A 56 8.18 -5.17 3.03
CA TYR A 56 7.74 -4.94 1.65
C TYR A 56 8.10 -3.56 1.12
N PHE A 57 8.12 -2.56 2.00
CA PHE A 57 8.30 -1.15 1.64
C PHE A 57 9.56 -0.55 2.26
N LYS A 58 10.56 -1.39 2.55
CA LYS A 58 11.80 -0.97 3.21
C LYS A 58 12.47 0.15 2.41
N GLY A 59 12.69 1.29 3.06
CA GLY A 59 13.30 2.47 2.44
C GLY A 59 12.30 3.43 1.77
N ASN A 60 11.05 3.03 1.58
CA ASN A 60 9.99 3.93 1.13
C ASN A 60 9.40 4.67 2.35
N LYS A 61 9.59 5.99 2.40
CA LYS A 61 9.11 6.86 3.49
C LYS A 61 7.76 7.54 3.18
N THR A 62 7.24 7.31 1.99
CA THR A 62 6.09 8.02 1.43
C THR A 62 4.79 7.20 1.52
N ILE A 63 4.88 5.88 1.66
CA ILE A 63 3.73 5.00 1.88
C ILE A 63 3.39 4.98 3.38
N TYR A 64 2.15 5.31 3.73
CA TYR A 64 1.64 5.14 5.08
C TYR A 64 1.33 3.67 5.35
N LEU A 65 1.74 3.16 6.50
CA LEU A 65 1.57 1.77 6.88
C LEU A 65 0.67 1.70 8.12
N MET A 66 -0.42 0.96 8.03
CA MET A 66 -1.29 0.64 9.16
C MET A 66 -1.24 -0.87 9.37
N ALA A 67 -0.83 -1.27 10.56
CA ALA A 67 -0.67 -2.66 10.99
C ALA A 67 -1.74 -3.04 12.01
N GLU A 68 -1.86 -4.33 12.29
CA GLU A 68 -2.77 -4.86 13.31
C GLU A 68 -4.22 -4.39 13.11
N ASN A 69 -4.68 -4.39 11.85
CA ASN A 69 -6.01 -3.90 11.44
C ASN A 69 -6.28 -2.44 11.86
N GLY A 70 -5.25 -1.60 11.86
CA GLY A 70 -5.34 -0.19 12.23
C GLY A 70 -5.08 0.10 13.71
N GLY A 71 -4.77 -0.92 14.52
CA GLY A 71 -4.34 -0.74 15.92
C GLY A 71 -2.97 -0.09 16.06
N TYR A 72 -2.17 -0.07 15.00
CA TYR A 72 -0.86 0.56 14.95
C TYR A 72 -0.64 1.28 13.61
N ILE A 73 -0.18 2.54 13.63
CA ILE A 73 0.10 3.36 12.44
C ILE A 73 1.52 3.94 12.56
#